data_AF-A0A9D8IAJ6-F1
#
_entry.id   AF-A0A9D8IAJ6-F1
#
_cell.length_a   1.000
_cell.length_b   1.000
_cell.length_c   1.000
_cell.angle_alpha   90.00
_cell.angle_beta   90.00
_cell.angle_gamma   90.00
#
_symmetry.space_group_name_H-M   'P 1'
#
loop_
_entity.id
_entity.type
_entity.pdbx_description
1 polymer ?
#
loop_
_entity_poly.entity_id
_entity_poly.type
_entity_poly.pdbx_seq_one_letter_code
_entity_poly.pdbx_strand_id
1 'polypeptide(L)'
;YYAQNELQAVFTGDGRWKLQLPHTFRSLAGRPGGTNGIPAKYQNTPIVQAELYDLSTDIGEKVNLASSNPAIVERLLAEAENARAELGDSLTQRGGSGVREPGRLADSK
;
A
#
# COMPACT_ATOMS: atom_id res chain seq x y z
N TYR A 1 -15.43 4.81 -3.58
CA TYR A 1 -14.62 3.60 -3.88
C TYR A 1 -13.69 3.35 -2.69
N TYR A 2 -13.18 2.13 -2.49
CA TYR A 2 -12.37 1.78 -1.30
C TYR A 2 -10.96 2.37 -1.39
N ALA A 3 -10.38 2.85 -0.27
CA ALA A 3 -9.01 3.34 -0.16
C ALA A 3 -8.59 4.32 -1.29
N GLN A 4 -9.43 5.34 -1.54
CA GLN A 4 -9.24 6.26 -2.67
C GLN A 4 -7.91 7.02 -2.53
N ASN A 5 -7.00 6.80 -3.49
CA ASN A 5 -5.70 7.45 -3.59
C ASN A 5 -4.75 7.17 -2.40
N GLU A 6 -4.76 5.97 -1.83
CA GLU A 6 -3.83 5.59 -0.76
C GLU A 6 -2.57 4.91 -1.34
N LEU A 7 -1.38 5.45 -1.07
CA LEU A 7 -0.13 4.75 -1.37
C LEU A 7 0.20 3.78 -0.24
N GLN A 8 -0.05 2.49 -0.47
CA GLN A 8 0.09 1.45 0.57
C GLN A 8 1.41 0.68 0.50
N ALA A 9 2.05 0.55 -0.67
CA ALA A 9 3.32 -0.18 -0.81
C ALA A 9 4.15 0.29 -2.02
N VAL A 10 5.45 0.03 -1.98
CA VAL A 10 6.40 0.25 -3.08
C VAL A 10 7.21 -1.01 -3.31
N PHE A 11 7.51 -1.30 -4.58
CA PHE A 11 8.33 -2.44 -4.99
C PHE A 11 9.59 -1.99 -5.70
N THR A 12 10.66 -2.76 -5.58
CA THR A 12 11.80 -2.63 -6.50
C THR A 12 11.41 -3.11 -7.89
N GLY A 13 12.03 -2.54 -8.93
CA GLY A 13 11.72 -2.90 -10.33
C GLY A 13 12.05 -4.35 -10.70
N ASP A 14 12.93 -5.01 -9.94
CA ASP A 14 13.23 -6.44 -10.06
C ASP A 14 12.23 -7.34 -9.31
N GLY A 15 11.27 -6.75 -8.59
CA GLY A 15 10.24 -7.45 -7.83
C GLY A 15 10.71 -8.13 -6.55
N ARG A 16 11.98 -7.99 -6.18
CA ARG A 16 12.55 -8.66 -4.99
C ARG A 16 12.05 -8.06 -3.69
N TRP A 17 12.09 -6.74 -3.57
CA TRP A 17 11.79 -6.05 -2.32
C TRP A 17 10.43 -5.38 -2.40
N LYS A 18 9.65 -5.55 -1.34
CA LYS A 18 8.41 -4.82 -1.11
C LYS A 18 8.51 -4.07 0.21
N LEU A 19 8.28 -2.76 0.16
CA LEU A 19 8.09 -1.94 1.34
C LEU A 19 6.60 -1.68 1.52
N GLN A 20 6.00 -2.25 2.56
CA GLN A 20 4.67 -1.90 3.02
C GLN A 20 4.74 -0.61 3.83
N LEU A 21 3.93 0.38 3.47
CA LEU A 21 3.83 1.67 4.16
C LEU A 21 2.75 1.60 5.25
N PRO A 22 2.73 2.52 6.22
CA PRO A 22 1.69 2.54 7.24
C PRO A 22 0.28 2.70 6.64
N HIS A 23 -0.55 1.67 6.77
CA HIS A 23 -1.95 1.65 6.33
C HIS A 23 -2.71 0.54 7.07
N THR A 24 -4.01 0.43 6.86
CA THR A 24 -4.83 -0.64 7.43
C THR A 24 -5.32 -1.57 6.34
N PHE A 25 -5.20 -2.88 6.56
CA PHE A 25 -5.66 -3.90 5.62
C PHE A 25 -6.58 -4.93 6.29
N ARG A 26 -7.34 -5.65 5.47
CA ARG A 26 -8.27 -6.69 5.94
C ARG A 26 -7.59 -8.05 5.93
N SER A 27 -7.64 -8.76 7.05
CA SER A 27 -7.07 -10.11 7.19
C SER A 27 -8.05 -11.04 7.90
N LEU A 28 -7.94 -12.34 7.63
CA LEU A 28 -8.59 -13.37 8.43
C LEU A 28 -7.75 -13.74 9.66
N ALA A 29 -6.50 -13.26 9.76
CA ALA A 29 -5.58 -13.55 10.89
C ALA A 29 -5.49 -15.05 11.22
N GLY A 30 -5.43 -15.90 10.18
CA GLY A 30 -5.39 -17.37 10.32
C GLY A 30 -6.73 -18.06 10.56
N ARG A 31 -7.85 -17.31 10.63
CA ARG A 31 -9.20 -17.89 10.72
C ARG A 31 -9.59 -18.57 9.40
N PRO A 32 -10.41 -19.63 9.46
CA PRO A 32 -10.95 -20.25 8.26
C PRO A 32 -11.81 -19.27 7.45
N GLY A 33 -11.84 -19.50 6.14
CA GLY A 33 -12.73 -18.78 5.23
C GLY A 33 -14.20 -19.04 5.54
N GLY A 34 -15.06 -18.21 4.93
CA GLY A 34 -16.50 -18.41 4.99
C GLY A 34 -16.95 -19.72 4.34
N THR A 35 -18.07 -20.28 4.79
CA THR A 35 -18.65 -21.51 4.22
C THR A 35 -20.07 -21.25 3.71
N ASN A 36 -20.50 -22.04 2.72
CA ASN A 36 -21.86 -21.98 2.16
C ASN A 36 -22.30 -20.59 1.65
N GLY A 37 -21.38 -19.83 1.05
CA GLY A 37 -21.66 -18.49 0.53
C GLY A 37 -21.71 -17.37 1.58
N ILE A 38 -21.47 -17.68 2.85
CA ILE A 38 -21.42 -16.69 3.93
C ILE A 38 -19.96 -16.29 4.17
N PRO A 39 -19.54 -15.04 3.90
CA PRO A 39 -18.17 -14.61 4.09
C PRO A 39 -17.78 -14.58 5.58
N ALA A 40 -16.52 -14.94 5.87
CA ALA A 40 -15.98 -14.84 7.22
C ALA A 40 -15.80 -13.36 7.62
N LYS A 41 -15.87 -13.09 8.93
CA LYS A 41 -15.60 -11.76 9.48
C LYS A 41 -14.10 -11.47 9.41
N TYR A 42 -13.75 -10.49 8.58
CA TYR A 42 -12.40 -9.94 8.51
C TYR A 42 -12.07 -9.08 9.73
N GLN A 43 -10.81 -9.08 10.10
CA GLN A 43 -10.20 -8.12 11.01
C GLN A 43 -9.48 -7.03 10.20
N ASN A 44 -9.56 -5.79 10.67
CA ASN A 44 -8.71 -4.71 10.18
C ASN A 44 -7.40 -4.74 10.99
N THR A 45 -6.28 -4.95 10.29
CA THR A 45 -4.94 -5.00 10.88
C THR A 45 -4.16 -3.76 10.42
N PRO A 46 -3.64 -2.95 11.36
CA PRO A 46 -2.81 -1.81 11.01
C PRO A 46 -1.35 -2.22 10.82
N ILE A 47 -0.71 -1.65 9.81
CA ILE A 47 0.74 -1.53 9.70
C ILE A 47 1.10 -0.18 10.29
N VAL A 48 1.81 -0.16 11.41
CA VAL A 48 2.09 1.08 12.17
C VAL A 48 3.38 1.75 11.66
N GLN A 49 4.36 0.95 11.26
CA GLN A 49 5.65 1.40 10.74
C GLN A 49 5.94 0.66 9.44
N ALA A 50 6.79 1.24 8.59
CA ALA A 50 7.09 0.61 7.31
C ALA A 50 7.78 -0.75 7.51
N GLU A 51 7.34 -1.76 6.76
CA GLU A 51 7.83 -3.14 6.84
C GLU A 51 8.41 -3.56 5.50
N LEU A 52 9.59 -4.20 5.52
CA LEU A 52 10.30 -4.62 4.31
C LEU A 52 10.29 -6.13 4.19
N TYR A 53 9.91 -6.64 3.02
CA TYR A 53 9.86 -8.08 2.74
C TYR A 53 10.68 -8.43 1.50
N ASP A 54 11.40 -9.55 1.56
CA ASP A 54 12.08 -10.16 0.40
C ASP A 54 11.14 -11.20 -0.24
N LEU A 55 10.44 -10.79 -1.30
CA LEU A 55 9.47 -11.62 -2.01
C LEU A 55 10.11 -12.76 -2.81
N SER A 56 11.42 -12.70 -3.07
CA SER A 56 12.12 -13.79 -3.75
C SER A 56 12.24 -15.03 -2.85
N THR A 57 12.31 -14.83 -1.54
CA THR A 57 12.42 -15.91 -0.54
C THR A 57 11.16 -16.09 0.30
N ASP A 58 10.35 -15.03 0.45
CA ASP A 58 9.18 -14.97 1.32
C ASP A 58 8.03 -14.24 0.64
N ILE A 59 7.42 -14.91 -0.35
CA ILE A 59 6.22 -14.42 -1.03
C ILE A 59 5.01 -14.22 -0.08
N GLY A 60 5.07 -14.82 1.11
CA GLY A 60 4.02 -14.72 2.12
C GLY A 60 4.13 -13.50 3.03
N GLU A 61 5.15 -12.66 2.86
CA GLU A 61 5.38 -11.45 3.67
C GLU A 61 5.37 -11.75 5.19
N LYS A 62 6.02 -12.85 5.59
CA LYS A 62 6.04 -13.35 6.97
C LYS A 62 7.13 -12.71 7.82
N VAL A 63 8.29 -12.39 7.22
CA VAL A 63 9.46 -11.90 7.94
C VAL A 63 9.76 -10.46 7.55
N ASN A 64 9.54 -9.54 8.50
CA ASN A 64 9.92 -8.14 8.33
C ASN A 64 11.45 -7.98 8.48
N LEU A 65 12.10 -7.51 7.41
CA LEU A 65 13.55 -7.33 7.28
C LEU A 65 13.98 -5.86 7.32
N ALA A 66 13.08 -4.94 7.70
CA ALA A 66 13.34 -3.50 7.69
C ALA A 66 14.56 -3.11 8.55
N SER A 67 14.64 -3.64 9.78
CA SER A 67 15.74 -3.37 10.71
C SER A 67 17.10 -3.88 10.22
N SER A 68 17.11 -4.95 9.42
CA SER A 68 18.34 -5.54 8.87
C SER A 68 18.80 -4.87 7.58
N ASN A 69 17.93 -4.12 6.91
CA ASN A 69 18.20 -3.53 5.60
C ASN A 69 17.78 -2.05 5.52
N PRO A 70 18.29 -1.17 6.42
CA PRO A 70 17.86 0.23 6.49
C PRO A 70 18.10 0.99 5.18
N ALA A 71 19.19 0.70 4.47
CA ALA A 71 19.50 1.35 3.19
C ALA A 71 18.44 1.08 2.10
N ILE A 72 17.85 -0.13 2.09
CA ILE A 72 16.78 -0.47 1.14
C ILE A 72 15.48 0.24 1.55
N VAL A 73 15.19 0.28 2.84
CA VAL A 73 14.03 1.00 3.39
C VAL A 73 14.11 2.49 3.02
N GLU A 74 15.23 3.15 3.29
CA GLU A 74 15.44 4.57 2.96
C GLU A 74 15.26 4.85 1.47
N ARG A 75 15.84 4.01 0.61
CA ARG A 75 15.67 4.13 -0.85
C ARG A 75 14.20 4.03 -1.25
N LEU A 76 13.48 3.02 -0.77
CA LEU A 76 12.07 2.82 -1.14
C LEU A 76 11.15 3.89 -0.53
N LEU A 77 11.48 4.42 0.65
CA LEU A 77 10.78 5.58 1.21
C LEU A 77 10.98 6.84 0.37
N ALA A 78 12.17 7.05 -0.20
CA ALA A 78 12.42 8.16 -1.11
C ALA A 78 11.59 8.02 -2.40
N GLU A 79 11.46 6.81 -2.95
CA GLU A 79 10.58 6.57 -4.11
C GLU A 79 9.10 6.76 -3.75
N ALA A 80 8.68 6.35 -2.55
CA ALA A 80 7.33 6.61 -2.06
C ALA A 80 7.07 8.13 -1.96
N GLU A 81 8.05 8.89 -1.50
CA GLU A 81 7.96 10.35 -1.41
C GLU A 81 7.78 11.00 -2.79
N ASN A 82 8.57 10.57 -3.78
CA ASN A 82 8.45 11.03 -5.17
C ASN A 82 7.05 10.72 -5.73
N ALA A 83 6.55 9.50 -5.52
CA ALA A 83 5.22 9.09 -5.97
C ALA A 83 4.11 9.92 -5.31
N ARG A 84 4.22 10.17 -4.00
CA ARG A 84 3.28 11.03 -3.26
C ARG A 84 3.29 12.47 -3.76
N ALA A 85 4.45 13.01 -4.12
CA ALA A 85 4.56 14.37 -4.63
C ALA A 85 3.85 14.51 -5.99
N GLU A 86 3.99 13.51 -6.86
CA GLU A 86 3.42 13.57 -8.21
C GLU A 86 1.95 13.17 -8.26
N LEU A 87 1.57 12.08 -7.58
CA LEU A 87 0.24 11.47 -7.68
C LEU A 87 -0.67 11.78 -6.48
N GLY A 88 -0.11 12.34 -5.41
CA GLY A 88 -0.81 12.55 -4.16
C GLY A 88 -0.93 11.26 -3.35
N ASP A 89 -1.41 11.40 -2.12
CA ASP A 89 -1.65 10.27 -1.22
C ASP A 89 -2.60 10.70 -0.10
N SER A 90 -3.76 10.06 -0.02
CA SER A 90 -4.78 10.39 0.96
C SER A 90 -4.39 9.93 2.37
N LEU A 91 -3.54 8.91 2.54
CA LEU A 91 -3.05 8.52 3.87
C LEU A 91 -2.20 9.61 4.53
N THR A 92 -1.47 10.36 3.70
CA THR A 92 -0.59 11.46 4.15
C THR A 92 -1.16 12.84 3.83
N GLN A 93 -2.41 12.91 3.35
CA GLN A 93 -3.12 14.16 3.00
C GLN A 93 -2.38 15.02 1.97
N ARG A 94 -1.77 14.40 0.98
CA ARG A 94 -1.01 15.07 -0.08
C ARG A 94 -1.81 15.19 -1.37
N GLY A 95 -1.82 16.39 -1.94
CA GLY A 95 -2.24 16.63 -3.31
C GLY A 95 -1.05 16.46 -4.27
N GLY A 96 -1.22 15.67 -5.32
CA GLY A 96 -0.16 15.43 -6.30
C GLY A 96 -0.09 16.53 -7.36
N SER A 97 1.12 16.94 -7.73
CA SER A 97 1.36 17.94 -8.79
C SER A 97 0.84 17.52 -10.16
N GLY A 98 0.84 16.21 -10.44
CA GLY A 98 0.38 15.62 -11.70
C GLY A 98 -1.11 15.29 -11.74
N VAL A 99 -1.85 15.49 -10.65
CA VAL A 99 -3.29 15.17 -10.58
C VAL A 99 -4.08 16.15 -11.43
N ARG A 100 -4.89 15.60 -12.35
CA ARG A 100 -5.74 16.38 -13.26
C ARG A 100 -7.19 16.34 -12.82
N GLU A 101 -7.88 17.47 -13.01
CA GLU A 101 -9.32 17.54 -12.79
C GLU A 101 -10.07 16.60 -13.74
N PRO A 102 -11.17 15.97 -13.27
CA PRO A 102 -12.06 15.24 -14.15
C PRO A 102 -12.59 16.14 -15.28
N GLY A 103 -12.66 15.60 -16.50
CA GLY A 103 -13.32 16.28 -17.61
C GLY A 103 -14.80 16.50 -17.31
N ARG A 104 -15.29 17.72 -17.53
CA ARG A 104 -16.71 18.07 -17.37
C ARG A 104 -17.30 18.37 -18.75
N LEU A 105 -18.45 17.77 -19.07
CA LEU A 105 -19.23 18.17 -20.25
C LEU A 105 -19.96 19.47 -19.90
N ALA A 106 -20.04 20.40 -20.85
CA ALA A 106 -20.91 21.56 -20.69
C ALA A 106 -22.36 21.08 -20.64
N ASP A 107 -23.14 21.61 -19.70
CA ASP A 107 -24.56 21.27 -19.60
C ASP A 107 -25.25 21.58 -20.93
N SER A 108 -25.86 20.55 -21.51
CA SER A 108 -26.74 20.70 -22.67
C SER A 108 -27.94 21.54 -22.25
N LYS A 109 -28.03 22.75 -22.81
CA LYS A 109 -29.22 23.62 -22.74
C LYS A 109 -30.36 23.08 -23.58
#